data_AF-A0A7L1TLX4-F1
#
_entry.id   AF-A0A7L1TLX4-F1
#
_cell.length_a   1.000
_cell.length_b   1.000
_cell.length_c   1.000
_cell.angle_alpha   90.00
_cell.angle_beta   90.00
_cell.angle_gamma   90.00
#
_symmetry.space_group_name_H-M   'P 1'
#
loop_
_entity.id
_entity.type
_entity.pdbx_description
1 polymer ?
#
loop_
_entity_poly.entity_id
_entity_poly.type
_entity_poly.pdbx_seq_one_letter_code
_entity_poly.pdbx_strand_id
1 'polypeptide(L)'
;QGYQWLKDKILSEEGRRQQAKLKELQAIAERLGCTLPQLAIAWCLRNEGVSSVLLGASNADQLMENIGAIQVLPKLSSSIVHEIDSILGNKPYSKKDYRS
;
A
#
# COMPACT_ATOMS: atom_id res chain seq x y z
N GLN A 1 6.40 -15.68 -23.54
CA GLN A 1 5.73 -16.55 -22.56
C GLN A 1 6.51 -16.45 -21.25
N GLY A 2 5.90 -16.05 -20.11
CA GLY A 2 6.69 -15.85 -18.88
C GLY A 2 5.92 -15.45 -17.60
N TYR A 3 4.64 -15.09 -17.68
CA TYR A 3 3.86 -14.59 -16.54
C TYR A 3 2.76 -15.53 -16.04
N GLN A 4 2.81 -16.83 -16.39
CA GLN A 4 1.76 -17.78 -15.99
C GLN A 4 1.67 -17.90 -14.47
N TRP A 5 2.81 -18.01 -13.77
CA TRP A 5 2.88 -18.04 -12.31
C TRP A 5 2.23 -16.81 -11.66
N LEU A 6 2.35 -15.63 -12.28
CA LEU A 6 1.78 -14.39 -11.78
C LEU A 6 0.26 -14.38 -11.97
N LYS A 7 -0.22 -14.83 -13.13
CA LYS A 7 -1.66 -14.99 -13.38
C LYS A 7 -2.28 -15.95 -12.39
N ASP A 8 -1.64 -17.10 -12.16
CA ASP A 8 -2.15 -18.12 -11.23
C ASP A 8 -2.21 -17.57 -9.80
N LYS A 9 -1.18 -16.81 -9.38
CA LYS A 9 -1.18 -16.13 -8.08
C LYS A 9 -2.31 -15.11 -7.96
N ILE A 10 -2.54 -14.27 -8.98
CA ILE A 10 -3.59 -13.24 -8.96
C ILE A 10 -5.00 -13.88 -8.96
N LEU A 11 -5.19 -14.98 -9.69
CA LEU A 11 -6.48 -15.66 -9.83
C LEU A 11 -6.81 -16.64 -8.69
N SER A 12 -5.82 -16.97 -7.86
CA SER A 12 -5.97 -17.77 -6.65
C SER A 12 -7.00 -17.16 -5.68
N GLU A 13 -7.50 -17.96 -4.73
CA GLU A 13 -8.41 -17.45 -3.71
C GLU A 13 -7.77 -16.34 -2.86
N GLU A 14 -6.50 -16.50 -2.51
CA GLU A 14 -5.74 -15.47 -1.80
C GLU A 14 -5.59 -14.19 -2.63
N GLY A 15 -5.28 -14.33 -3.92
CA GLY A 15 -5.22 -13.20 -4.86
C GLY A 15 -6.55 -12.44 -4.93
N ARG A 16 -7.68 -13.16 -4.98
CA ARG A 16 -9.01 -12.53 -4.94
C ARG A 16 -9.28 -11.80 -3.62
N ARG A 17 -8.87 -12.36 -2.48
CA ARG A 17 -8.97 -11.69 -1.16
C ARG A 17 -8.11 -10.42 -1.12
N GLN A 18 -6.90 -10.45 -1.67
CA GLN A 18 -6.04 -9.27 -1.80
C GLN A 18 -6.70 -8.21 -2.71
N GLN A 19 -7.26 -8.60 -3.85
CA GLN A 19 -7.98 -7.70 -4.75
C GLN A 19 -9.19 -7.04 -4.07
N ALA A 20 -9.93 -7.75 -3.22
CA ALA A 20 -11.02 -7.15 -2.45
C ALA A 20 -10.52 -6.04 -1.52
N LYS A 21 -9.43 -6.29 -0.77
CA LYS A 21 -8.79 -5.28 0.09
C LYS A 21 -8.27 -4.08 -0.71
N LEU A 22 -7.70 -4.32 -1.89
CA LEU A 22 -7.25 -3.24 -2.77
C LEU A 22 -8.41 -2.34 -3.22
N LYS A 23 -9.60 -2.88 -3.45
CA LYS A 23 -10.80 -2.06 -3.75
C LYS A 23 -11.22 -1.18 -2.57
N GLU A 24 -11.10 -1.66 -1.34
CA GLU A 24 -11.38 -0.86 -0.16
C GLU A 24 -10.33 0.26 0.02
N LEU A 25 -9.04 -0.06 -0.19
CA LEU A 25 -7.97 0.94 -0.15
C LEU A 25 -8.09 1.97 -1.28
N GLN A 26 -8.64 1.59 -2.43
CA GLN A 26 -8.91 2.51 -3.54
C GLN A 26 -9.87 3.63 -3.11
N ALA A 27 -10.90 3.34 -2.30
CA ALA A 27 -11.81 4.35 -1.77
C ALA A 27 -11.10 5.36 -0.84
N ILE A 28 -10.09 4.91 -0.08
CA ILE A 28 -9.24 5.80 0.72
C ILE A 28 -8.38 6.68 -0.20
N ALA A 29 -7.75 6.08 -1.22
CA ALA A 29 -6.90 6.81 -2.17
C ALA A 29 -7.69 7.93 -2.88
N GLU A 30 -8.90 7.63 -3.33
CA GLU A 30 -9.82 8.60 -3.95
C GLU A 30 -10.18 9.75 -3.00
N ARG A 31 -10.52 9.44 -1.74
CA ARG A 31 -10.83 10.45 -0.71
C ARG A 31 -9.63 11.35 -0.38
N LEU A 32 -8.41 10.84 -0.51
CA LEU A 32 -7.17 11.61 -0.34
C LEU A 32 -6.72 12.32 -1.62
N GLY A 33 -7.42 12.11 -2.74
CA GLY A 33 -7.09 12.69 -4.05
C GLY A 33 -5.75 12.18 -4.58
N CYS A 34 -5.50 10.89 -4.49
CA CYS A 34 -4.27 10.25 -4.97
C CYS A 34 -4.54 8.89 -5.63
N THR A 35 -3.56 8.35 -6.35
CA THR A 35 -3.67 6.99 -6.89
C THR A 35 -3.36 5.95 -5.82
N LEU A 36 -3.81 4.70 -6.02
CA LEU A 36 -3.51 3.61 -5.09
C LEU A 36 -1.99 3.33 -4.98
N PRO A 37 -1.19 3.36 -6.07
CA PRO A 37 0.27 3.30 -5.97
C PRO A 37 0.86 4.43 -5.12
N GLN A 38 0.39 5.67 -5.28
CA GLN A 38 0.83 6.80 -4.47
C GLN A 38 0.53 6.58 -2.98
N LEU A 39 -0.67 6.10 -2.65
CA LEU A 39 -1.05 5.76 -1.28
C LEU A 39 -0.12 4.68 -0.69
N ALA A 40 0.15 3.61 -1.45
CA ALA A 40 0.98 2.51 -1.00
C ALA A 40 2.44 2.95 -0.74
N ILE A 41 3.02 3.75 -1.63
CA ILE A 41 4.39 4.28 -1.48
C ILE A 41 4.47 5.22 -0.27
N ALA A 42 3.50 6.13 -0.13
CA ALA A 42 3.44 7.03 1.03
C ALA A 42 3.29 6.24 2.34
N TRP A 43 2.49 5.17 2.34
CA TRP A 43 2.34 4.30 3.51
C TRP A 43 3.65 3.62 3.92
N CYS A 44 4.47 3.21 2.97
CA CYS A 44 5.82 2.68 3.23
C CYS A 44 6.75 3.76 3.82
N LEU A 45 6.76 4.95 3.23
CA LEU A 45 7.61 6.07 3.65
C LEU A 45 7.20 6.66 5.02
N ARG A 46 5.97 6.43 5.49
CA ARG A 46 5.49 6.95 6.78
C ARG A 46 6.26 6.38 7.99
N ASN A 47 6.84 5.19 7.84
CA ASN A 47 7.50 4.51 8.95
C ASN A 47 8.89 5.13 9.15
N GLU A 48 9.14 5.74 10.30
CA GLU A 48 10.43 6.37 10.63
C GLU A 48 11.62 5.39 10.54
N GLY A 49 11.39 4.09 10.68
CA GLY A 49 12.43 3.06 10.48
C GLY A 49 12.80 2.80 9.02
N VAL A 50 12.09 3.39 8.05
CA VAL A 50 12.34 3.25 6.62
C VAL A 50 13.10 4.47 6.12
N SER A 51 14.36 4.31 5.74
CA SER A 51 15.18 5.41 5.20
C SER A 51 14.85 5.73 3.74
N SER A 52 14.48 4.73 2.94
CA SER A 52 14.16 4.91 1.52
C SER A 52 13.24 3.80 1.00
N VAL A 53 12.50 4.11 -0.07
CA VAL A 53 11.68 3.16 -0.84
C VAL A 53 12.22 3.11 -2.27
N LEU A 54 12.60 1.91 -2.73
CA LEU A 54 13.08 1.68 -4.09
C LEU A 54 11.89 1.56 -5.04
N LEU A 55 11.80 2.45 -6.03
CA LEU A 55 10.72 2.48 -7.02
C LEU A 55 11.11 1.69 -8.28
N GLY A 56 10.20 0.84 -8.75
CA GLY A 56 10.26 0.22 -10.06
C GLY A 56 9.18 0.79 -10.96
N ALA A 57 9.53 1.18 -12.18
CA ALA A 57 8.59 1.68 -13.18
C ALA A 57 8.99 1.18 -14.57
N SER A 58 8.01 0.78 -15.38
CA SER A 58 8.23 0.33 -16.77
C SER A 58 8.21 1.47 -17.78
N ASN A 59 7.77 2.66 -17.36
CA ASN A 59 7.75 3.88 -18.19
C ASN A 59 7.84 5.14 -17.32
N ALA A 60 8.01 6.29 -17.96
CA ALA A 60 8.15 7.58 -17.30
C ALA A 60 6.87 8.00 -16.54
N ASP A 61 5.68 7.75 -17.10
CA ASP A 61 4.42 8.14 -16.48
C ASP A 61 4.22 7.45 -15.12
N GLN A 62 4.51 6.16 -15.04
CA GLN A 62 4.50 5.40 -13.77
C GLN A 62 5.52 5.95 -12.77
N LEU A 63 6.72 6.32 -13.23
CA LEU A 63 7.72 6.91 -12.36
C LEU A 63 7.25 8.26 -11.79
N MET A 64 6.69 9.11 -12.66
CA MET A 64 6.15 10.42 -12.26
C MET A 64 4.95 10.27 -11.31
N GLU A 65 4.06 9.31 -11.57
CA GLU A 65 2.96 8.97 -10.66
C GLU A 65 3.51 8.55 -9.28
N ASN A 66 4.46 7.62 -9.26
CA ASN A 66 5.07 7.10 -8.03
C ASN A 66 5.77 8.19 -7.21
N ILE A 67 6.49 9.11 -7.86
CA ILE A 67 7.14 10.26 -7.19
C ILE A 67 6.08 11.16 -6.52
N GLY A 68 4.88 11.25 -7.10
CA GLY A 68 3.75 11.99 -6.55
C GLY A 68 3.29 11.52 -5.16
N ALA A 69 3.70 10.33 -4.72
CA ALA A 69 3.41 9.82 -3.38
C ALA A 69 3.90 10.75 -2.26
N ILE A 70 4.92 11.56 -2.50
CA ILE A 70 5.45 12.53 -1.53
C ILE A 70 4.37 13.53 -1.11
N GLN A 71 3.45 13.90 -2.00
CA GLN A 71 2.34 14.81 -1.66
C GLN A 71 1.23 14.14 -0.84
N VAL A 72 1.23 12.81 -0.74
CA VAL A 72 0.26 12.03 0.05
C VAL A 72 0.75 11.85 1.50
N LEU A 73 2.06 11.84 1.74
CA LEU A 73 2.64 11.63 3.08
C LEU A 73 2.01 12.51 4.17
N PRO A 74 1.87 13.84 4.01
CA PRO A 74 1.26 14.69 5.04
C PRO A 74 -0.22 14.41 5.29
N LYS A 75 -0.91 13.71 4.38
CA LYS A 75 -2.33 13.37 4.48
C LYS A 75 -2.58 12.08 5.28
N LEU A 76 -1.54 11.29 5.57
CA LEU A 76 -1.64 10.04 6.32
C LEU A 76 -1.78 10.28 7.83
N SER A 77 -2.94 10.78 8.24
CA SER A 77 -3.29 10.94 9.64
C SER A 77 -3.37 9.59 10.36
N SER A 78 -3.35 9.61 11.69
CA SER A 78 -3.50 8.39 12.51
C SER A 78 -4.81 7.65 12.25
N SER A 79 -5.90 8.36 11.93
CA SER A 79 -7.18 7.74 11.58
C SER A 79 -7.12 7.00 10.24
N ILE A 80 -6.52 7.61 9.21
CA ILE A 80 -6.32 6.97 7.91
C ILE A 80 -5.43 5.72 8.05
N VAL A 81 -4.36 5.82 8.82
CA VAL A 81 -3.47 4.68 9.07
C VAL A 81 -4.20 3.54 9.78
N HIS A 82 -5.05 3.86 10.76
CA HIS A 82 -5.85 2.85 11.46
C HIS A 82 -6.89 2.18 10.54
N GLU A 83 -7.50 2.94 9.64
CA GLU A 83 -8.41 2.44 8.62
C GLU A 83 -7.70 1.47 7.66
N ILE A 84 -6.50 1.84 7.18
CA ILE A 84 -5.65 0.96 6.35
C ILE A 84 -5.28 -0.32 7.10
N ASP A 85 -4.85 -0.21 8.37
CA ASP A 85 -4.52 -1.36 9.21
C ASP A 85 -5.72 -2.32 9.36
N SER A 86 -6.94 -1.77 9.50
CA SER A 86 -8.17 -2.53 9.65
C SER A 86 -8.54 -3.30 8.37
N ILE A 87 -8.42 -2.67 7.20
CA ILE A 87 -8.66 -3.31 5.90
C ILE A 87 -7.63 -4.42 5.64
N LEU A 88 -6.35 -4.14 5.91
CA LEU A 88 -5.28 -5.08 5.65
C LEU A 88 -5.29 -6.26 6.63
N GLY A 89 -5.66 -6.04 7.90
CA GLY A 89 -5.80 -7.08 8.91
C GLY A 89 -4.54 -7.91 9.14
N ASN A 90 -3.38 -7.36 8.81
CA ASN A 90 -2.07 -8.02 8.87
C ASN A 90 -1.04 -7.21 9.69
N LYS A 91 -1.51 -6.28 10.52
CA LYS A 91 -0.66 -5.49 11.39
C LYS A 91 0.13 -6.43 12.31
N PRO A 92 1.48 -6.39 12.29
CA PRO A 92 2.28 -7.27 13.13
C PRO A 92 2.13 -6.90 14.61
N TYR A 93 2.22 -7.89 15.49
CA TYR A 93 2.30 -7.66 16.93
C TYR A 93 3.60 -6.93 17.30
N SER A 94 3.51 -5.96 18.20
CA SER A 94 4.68 -5.25 18.71
C SER A 94 5.34 -6.05 19.84
N LYS A 95 6.67 -5.94 20.00
CA LYS A 95 7.38 -6.54 21.15
C LYS A 95 6.83 -6.08 22.52
N LYS A 96 6.13 -4.94 22.60
CA LYS A 96 5.46 -4.48 23.83
C LYS A 96 4.27 -5.37 24.22
N ASP A 97 3.63 -6.01 23.24
CA ASP A 97 2.42 -6.82 23.44
C ASP A 97 2.75 -8.18 24.11
N TYR A 98 4.01 -8.62 24.09
CA TYR A 98 4.46 -9.88 24.71
C TYR A 98 4.67 -9.80 26.23
N ARG A 99 4.69 -8.59 26.80
CA ARG A 99 4.98 -8.36 28.24
C ARG A 99 3.75 -7.94 29.06
N SER A 100 2.54 -8.09 28.52
CA SER A 100 1.28 -7.78 29.22
C SER A 100 0.49 -9.06 29.49
#